data_AF-A0A5S9R5J4-F1
#
_entry.id   AF-A0A5S9R5J4-F1
#
_cell.length_a   1.000
_cell.length_b   1.000
_cell.length_c   1.000
_cell.angle_alpha   90.00
_cell.angle_beta   90.00
_cell.angle_gamma   90.00
#
_symmetry.space_group_name_H-M   'P 1'
#
loop_
_entity.id
_entity.type
_entity.pdbx_description
1 polymer ?
#
loop_
_entity_poly.entity_id
_entity_poly.type
_entity_poly.pdbx_seq_one_letter_code
_entity_poly.pdbx_strand_id
1 'polypeptide(L)'
;MKAGGTQHFDDMSLADILSDVARSAGLTLAIDPQLAEVRIPYSLRWEASPIDFASRLAAEHGGIVKPGGEKLSVVRRGAGTDASGADLPRIRVKRIGSGGWNIEGEPRPRFGEVGAAWQDPKTGRRQIAKQKAGQSGPVHNLIHPRATEAEAEAAAEARARELNTQTASGFFVTEFDPTFSAGAIVEASGFGEGVDGEWPSERISTSWEKGSPVLSTIDVTAKPDKAQGGE
;
A
#
# COMPACT_ATOMS: atom_id res chain seq x y z
N MET A 1 -11.42 19.56 -8.18
CA MET A 1 -11.22 18.31 -7.41
C MET A 1 -10.70 18.62 -6.00
N LYS A 2 -11.39 19.52 -5.26
CA LYS A 2 -11.05 20.00 -3.90
C LYS A 2 -12.33 20.46 -3.16
N ALA A 3 -13.45 19.78 -3.43
CA ALA A 3 -14.68 20.04 -2.70
C ALA A 3 -14.72 19.08 -1.51
N GLY A 4 -14.67 19.61 -0.29
CA GLY A 4 -15.02 18.85 0.91
C GLY A 4 -16.51 18.54 0.85
N GLY A 5 -16.88 17.29 1.10
CA GLY A 5 -18.28 16.87 1.08
C GLY A 5 -18.54 15.85 2.16
N THR A 6 -19.72 15.91 2.77
CA THR A 6 -20.12 15.00 3.84
C THR A 6 -21.07 13.95 3.32
N GLN A 7 -20.76 12.68 3.56
CA GLN A 7 -21.57 11.53 3.14
C GLN A 7 -21.32 10.33 4.05
N HIS A 8 -22.37 9.61 4.40
CA HIS A 8 -22.30 8.37 5.18
C HIS A 8 -22.61 7.16 4.29
N PHE A 9 -22.10 6.00 4.70
CA PHE A 9 -22.28 4.72 4.03
C PHE A 9 -22.53 3.66 5.12
N ASP A 10 -23.60 2.88 4.98
CA ASP A 10 -24.03 1.87 5.94
C ASP A 10 -24.07 0.48 5.28
N ASP A 11 -23.41 -0.51 5.90
CA ASP A 11 -23.35 -1.91 5.47
C ASP A 11 -23.09 -2.10 3.96
N MET A 12 -22.07 -1.41 3.45
CA MET A 12 -21.68 -1.45 2.04
C MET A 12 -20.35 -2.16 1.83
N SER A 13 -20.13 -2.70 0.64
CA SER A 13 -18.81 -3.21 0.27
C SER A 13 -17.83 -2.05 0.03
N LEU A 14 -16.53 -2.31 0.19
CA LEU A 14 -15.49 -1.34 -0.11
C LEU A 14 -15.55 -0.91 -1.59
N ALA A 15 -15.91 -1.82 -2.50
CA ALA A 15 -16.13 -1.50 -3.90
C ALA A 15 -17.28 -0.51 -4.11
N ASP A 16 -18.42 -0.71 -3.43
CA ASP A 16 -19.58 0.17 -3.57
C ASP A 16 -19.27 1.59 -3.07
N ILE A 17 -18.64 1.69 -1.90
CA ILE A 17 -18.26 2.98 -1.31
C ILE A 17 -17.27 3.71 -2.22
N LEU A 18 -16.21 3.03 -2.66
CA LEU A 18 -15.19 3.65 -3.50
C LEU A 18 -15.70 3.97 -4.91
N SER A 19 -16.70 3.24 -5.41
CA SER A 19 -17.34 3.50 -6.70
C SER A 19 -18.13 4.80 -6.66
N ASP A 20 -18.91 5.01 -5.60
CA ASP A 20 -19.65 6.25 -5.43
C ASP A 20 -18.72 7.46 -5.22
N VAL A 21 -17.65 7.27 -4.43
CA VAL A 21 -16.62 8.29 -4.23
C VAL A 21 -15.89 8.62 -5.53
N ALA A 22 -15.52 7.61 -6.33
CA ALA A 22 -14.88 7.81 -7.63
C ALA A 22 -15.81 8.58 -8.58
N ARG A 23 -17.09 8.22 -8.65
CA ARG A 23 -18.10 8.92 -9.45
C ARG A 23 -18.23 10.39 -9.03
N SER A 24 -18.22 10.67 -7.72
CA SER A 24 -18.25 12.04 -7.22
C SER A 24 -17.02 12.87 -7.61
N ALA A 25 -15.90 12.21 -7.91
CA ALA A 25 -14.66 12.81 -8.41
C ALA A 25 -14.56 12.85 -9.95
N GLY A 26 -15.54 12.30 -10.67
CA GLY A 26 -15.50 12.16 -12.14
C GLY A 26 -14.54 11.06 -12.63
N LEU A 27 -14.28 10.03 -11.81
CA LEU A 27 -13.38 8.93 -12.11
C LEU A 27 -14.15 7.59 -12.14
N THR A 28 -13.61 6.61 -12.88
CA THR A 28 -14.11 5.23 -12.86
C THR A 28 -13.30 4.38 -11.90
N LEU A 29 -13.95 3.62 -11.01
CA LEU A 29 -13.24 2.72 -10.09
C LEU A 29 -12.67 1.50 -10.82
N ALA A 30 -11.42 1.17 -10.51
CA ALA A 30 -10.84 -0.15 -10.75
C ALA A 30 -10.28 -0.68 -9.42
N ILE A 31 -10.68 -1.86 -8.97
CA ILE A 31 -10.34 -2.37 -7.63
C ILE A 31 -9.99 -3.85 -7.67
N ASP A 32 -8.91 -4.22 -6.95
CA ASP A 32 -8.50 -5.61 -6.74
C ASP A 32 -9.66 -6.44 -6.14
N PRO A 33 -9.98 -7.62 -6.70
CA PRO A 33 -11.12 -8.43 -6.26
C PRO A 33 -11.13 -8.75 -4.76
N GLN A 34 -9.96 -8.95 -4.14
CA GLN A 34 -9.89 -9.27 -2.71
C GLN A 34 -10.25 -8.08 -1.83
N LEU A 35 -9.96 -6.87 -2.28
CA LEU A 35 -10.36 -5.64 -1.58
C LEU A 35 -11.84 -5.32 -1.84
N ALA A 36 -12.36 -5.67 -3.02
CA ALA A 36 -13.73 -5.37 -3.41
C ALA A 36 -14.78 -6.02 -2.48
N GLU A 37 -14.50 -7.23 -1.99
CA GLU A 37 -15.43 -8.02 -1.18
C GLU A 37 -15.49 -7.60 0.31
N VAL A 38 -14.59 -6.72 0.74
CA VAL A 38 -14.54 -6.27 2.15
C VAL A 38 -15.81 -5.52 2.52
N ARG A 39 -16.57 -6.05 3.47
CA ARG A 39 -17.76 -5.38 4.02
C ARG A 39 -17.39 -4.37 5.07
N ILE A 40 -17.95 -3.16 4.93
CA ILE A 40 -17.77 -2.06 5.87
C ILE A 40 -19.12 -1.77 6.53
N PRO A 41 -19.26 -2.01 7.85
CA PRO A 41 -20.51 -1.77 8.58
C PRO A 41 -20.90 -0.29 8.58
N TYR A 42 -19.94 0.62 8.72
CA TYR A 42 -20.18 2.05 8.71
C TYR A 42 -18.95 2.82 8.25
N SER A 43 -19.15 3.79 7.36
CA SER A 43 -18.11 4.74 6.98
C SER A 43 -18.68 6.14 6.79
N LEU A 44 -17.92 7.14 7.24
CA LEU A 44 -18.27 8.55 7.13
C LEU A 44 -17.16 9.30 6.40
N ARG A 45 -17.51 9.89 5.26
CA ARG A 45 -16.75 10.98 4.67
C ARG A 45 -17.21 12.26 5.36
N TRP A 46 -16.39 12.82 6.25
CA TRP A 46 -16.68 14.08 6.94
C TRP A 46 -15.73 15.17 6.45
N GLU A 47 -16.27 16.18 5.75
CA GLU A 47 -15.51 17.32 5.19
C GLU A 47 -14.23 16.96 4.41
N ALA A 48 -14.13 15.70 3.95
CA ALA A 48 -12.96 15.18 3.26
C ALA A 48 -13.14 15.23 1.75
N SER A 49 -12.03 15.38 1.03
CA SER A 49 -12.06 15.26 -0.43
C SER A 49 -12.30 13.79 -0.83
N PRO A 50 -12.90 13.51 -1.99
CA PRO A 50 -13.12 12.14 -2.45
C PRO A 50 -11.84 11.29 -2.48
N ILE A 51 -10.73 11.85 -2.98
CA ILE A 51 -9.45 11.14 -3.10
C ILE A 51 -8.82 10.88 -1.73
N ASP A 52 -8.88 11.85 -0.83
CA ASP A 52 -8.36 11.71 0.53
C ASP A 52 -9.12 10.61 1.30
N PHE A 53 -10.45 10.66 1.23
CA PHE A 53 -11.31 9.64 1.84
C PHE A 53 -11.04 8.24 1.26
N ALA A 54 -10.96 8.13 -0.08
CA ALA A 54 -10.64 6.86 -0.74
C ALA A 54 -9.26 6.32 -0.32
N SER A 55 -8.25 7.20 -0.27
CA SER A 55 -6.88 6.85 0.11
C SER A 55 -6.82 6.34 1.54
N ARG A 56 -7.48 7.03 2.48
CA ARG A 56 -7.56 6.62 3.88
C ARG A 56 -8.27 5.28 4.03
N LEU A 57 -9.46 5.15 3.42
CA LEU A 57 -10.28 3.94 3.54
C LEU A 57 -9.56 2.72 2.95
N ALA A 58 -8.97 2.85 1.76
CA ALA A 58 -8.18 1.76 1.18
C ALA A 58 -6.97 1.40 2.04
N ALA A 59 -6.25 2.39 2.59
CA ALA A 59 -5.08 2.14 3.43
C ALA A 59 -5.43 1.36 4.72
N GLU A 60 -6.61 1.60 5.32
CA GLU A 60 -7.09 0.85 6.48
C GLU A 60 -7.29 -0.65 6.19
N HIS A 61 -7.54 -1.01 4.93
CA HIS A 61 -7.68 -2.39 4.48
C HIS A 61 -6.44 -2.90 3.71
N GLY A 62 -5.30 -2.19 3.80
CA GLY A 62 -4.04 -2.62 3.16
C GLY A 62 -3.95 -2.35 1.65
N GLY A 63 -4.82 -1.50 1.14
CA GLY A 63 -4.80 -1.01 -0.24
C GLY A 63 -3.96 0.26 -0.45
N ILE A 64 -3.73 0.57 -1.72
CA ILE A 64 -3.16 1.84 -2.22
C ILE A 64 -4.07 2.34 -3.33
N VAL A 65 -4.37 3.65 -3.28
CA VAL A 65 -5.14 4.34 -4.30
C VAL A 65 -4.20 5.06 -5.26
N LYS A 66 -4.43 4.86 -6.56
CA LYS A 66 -3.68 5.48 -7.66
C LYS A 66 -4.66 6.17 -8.60
N PRO A 67 -4.87 7.49 -8.47
CA PRO A 67 -5.65 8.25 -9.43
C PRO A 67 -4.85 8.45 -10.72
N GLY A 68 -5.38 8.06 -11.87
CA GLY A 68 -4.71 8.25 -13.16
C GLY A 68 -5.56 7.83 -14.34
N GLY A 69 -5.43 8.53 -15.48
CA GLY A 69 -6.09 8.16 -16.74
C GLY A 69 -7.60 7.97 -16.62
N GLU A 70 -8.30 8.92 -16.00
CA GLU A 70 -9.77 8.89 -15.73
C GLU A 70 -10.25 7.75 -14.82
N LYS A 71 -9.30 7.00 -14.23
CA LYS A 71 -9.57 5.88 -13.34
C LYS A 71 -9.01 6.12 -11.95
N LEU A 72 -9.69 5.54 -10.97
CA LEU A 72 -9.23 5.42 -9.59
C LEU A 72 -8.88 3.95 -9.36
N SER A 73 -7.59 3.62 -9.46
CA SER A 73 -7.11 2.25 -9.30
C SER A 73 -6.80 1.97 -7.83
N VAL A 74 -7.36 0.89 -7.29
CA VAL A 74 -7.19 0.46 -5.89
C VAL A 74 -6.58 -0.93 -5.89
N VAL A 75 -5.34 -1.03 -5.44
CA VAL A 75 -4.55 -2.26 -5.47
C VAL A 75 -4.04 -2.62 -4.08
N ARG A 76 -3.76 -3.90 -3.83
CA ARG A 76 -3.12 -4.33 -2.58
C ARG A 76 -1.68 -3.83 -2.51
N ARG A 77 -1.29 -3.31 -1.35
CA ARG A 77 0.06 -2.78 -1.12
C ARG A 77 1.12 -3.88 -1.30
N GLY A 78 2.12 -3.63 -2.14
CA GLY A 78 3.26 -4.53 -2.36
C GLY A 78 2.92 -5.85 -3.07
N ALA A 79 1.72 -5.99 -3.64
CA ALA A 79 1.31 -7.24 -4.29
C ALA A 79 1.93 -7.45 -5.69
N GLY A 80 2.43 -6.40 -6.34
CA GLY A 80 2.90 -6.49 -7.72
C GLY A 80 1.78 -6.61 -8.75
N THR A 81 0.52 -6.47 -8.33
CA THR A 81 -0.66 -6.64 -9.17
C THR A 81 -1.29 -5.30 -9.56
N ASP A 82 -1.99 -5.30 -10.69
CA ASP A 82 -2.84 -4.21 -11.13
C ASP A 82 -4.23 -4.28 -10.46
N ALA A 83 -5.10 -3.32 -10.79
CA ALA A 83 -6.44 -3.25 -10.24
C ALA A 83 -7.39 -4.35 -10.74
N SER A 84 -7.00 -5.13 -11.74
CA SER A 84 -7.72 -6.33 -12.16
C SER A 84 -7.24 -7.60 -11.43
N GLY A 85 -6.14 -7.50 -10.69
CA GLY A 85 -5.45 -8.63 -10.06
C GLY A 85 -4.41 -9.30 -10.95
N ALA A 86 -4.14 -8.75 -12.15
CA ALA A 86 -3.11 -9.25 -13.05
C ALA A 86 -1.72 -8.77 -12.62
N ASP A 87 -0.68 -9.57 -12.87
CA ASP A 87 0.69 -9.20 -12.53
C ASP A 87 1.18 -8.02 -13.40
N LEU A 88 1.78 -7.02 -12.76
CA LEU A 88 2.44 -5.93 -13.45
C LEU A 88 3.75 -6.40 -14.08
N PRO A 89 4.15 -5.82 -15.24
CA PRO A 89 5.46 -6.09 -15.84
C PRO A 89 6.58 -5.84 -14.84
N ARG A 90 7.44 -6.85 -14.65
CA ARG A 90 8.59 -6.76 -13.74
C ARG A 90 9.65 -5.84 -14.32
N ILE A 91 10.22 -4.98 -13.49
CA ILE A 91 11.27 -4.04 -13.87
C ILE A 91 12.61 -4.68 -13.55
N ARG A 92 13.45 -4.94 -14.54
CA ARG A 92 14.78 -5.54 -14.31
C ARG A 92 15.84 -4.47 -14.26
N VAL A 93 16.52 -4.35 -13.12
CA VAL A 93 17.62 -3.40 -12.93
C VAL A 93 18.91 -4.19 -12.70
N LYS A 94 19.93 -3.88 -13.51
CA LYS A 94 21.28 -4.43 -13.39
C LYS A 94 22.23 -3.34 -12.93
N ARG A 95 23.23 -3.70 -12.11
CA ARG A 95 24.28 -2.75 -11.70
C ARG A 95 24.98 -2.11 -12.89
N ILE A 96 25.39 -2.93 -13.86
CA ILE A 96 26.00 -2.47 -15.11
C ILE A 96 24.89 -1.93 -16.01
N GLY A 97 24.92 -0.62 -16.30
CA GLY A 97 23.89 0.08 -17.07
C GLY A 97 22.91 0.89 -16.22
N SER A 98 22.93 0.76 -14.89
CA SER A 98 22.19 1.66 -14.00
C SER A 98 22.87 3.03 -13.92
N GLY A 99 22.07 4.10 -13.91
CA GLY A 99 22.55 5.48 -13.77
C GLY A 99 22.98 5.85 -12.35
N GLY A 100 22.64 5.00 -11.38
CA GLY A 100 22.90 5.20 -9.95
C GLY A 100 21.93 4.39 -9.10
N TRP A 101 22.29 4.19 -7.83
CA TRP A 101 21.44 3.53 -6.85
C TRP A 101 21.85 3.96 -5.44
N ASN A 102 20.90 3.93 -4.51
CA ASN A 102 21.14 4.04 -3.08
C ASN A 102 20.08 3.20 -2.37
N ILE A 103 20.50 2.24 -1.55
CA ILE A 103 19.59 1.47 -0.70
C ILE A 103 20.03 1.67 0.74
N GLU A 104 19.08 2.12 1.55
CA GLU A 104 19.23 2.31 2.98
C GLU A 104 18.37 1.24 3.68
N GLY A 105 19.04 0.27 4.29
CA GLY A 105 18.40 -0.60 5.27
C GLY A 105 18.39 0.14 6.61
N GLU A 106 17.22 0.39 7.19
CA GLU A 106 17.12 0.84 8.57
C GLU A 106 16.99 -0.41 9.46
N PRO A 107 18.04 -0.81 10.19
CA PRO A 107 18.08 -2.08 10.92
C PRO A 107 17.25 -2.07 12.21
N ARG A 108 16.20 -1.26 12.32
CA ARG A 108 15.37 -1.17 13.52
C ARG A 108 13.96 -1.71 13.30
N PRO A 109 13.76 -3.00 13.58
CA PRO A 109 12.47 -3.51 14.01
C PRO A 109 11.98 -2.69 15.20
N ARG A 110 11.08 -1.74 14.97
CA ARG A 110 10.47 -1.03 16.09
C ARG A 110 9.38 -1.87 16.76
N PHE A 111 8.78 -2.84 16.06
CA PHE A 111 7.60 -3.54 16.54
C PHE A 111 7.52 -4.99 16.04
N GLY A 112 7.23 -5.94 16.93
CA GLY A 112 7.07 -7.36 16.58
C GLY A 112 5.61 -7.79 16.36
N GLU A 113 4.68 -7.05 16.95
CA GLU A 113 3.24 -7.23 16.78
C GLU A 113 2.58 -5.89 16.51
N VAL A 114 1.48 -5.90 15.76
CA VAL A 114 0.57 -4.76 15.63
C VAL A 114 -0.77 -5.14 16.21
N GLY A 115 -1.25 -4.33 17.15
CA GLY A 115 -2.56 -4.49 17.79
C GLY A 115 -3.56 -3.44 17.31
N ALA A 116 -4.76 -3.87 16.96
CA ALA A 116 -5.91 -3.00 16.74
C ALA A 116 -6.98 -3.28 17.80
N ALA A 117 -7.43 -2.23 18.48
CA ALA A 117 -8.50 -2.39 19.45
C ALA A 117 -9.87 -2.42 18.78
N TRP A 118 -10.81 -3.18 19.35
CA TRP A 118 -12.24 -3.10 19.02
C TRP A 118 -13.08 -3.26 20.29
N GLN A 119 -14.35 -2.87 20.23
CA GLN A 119 -15.29 -3.01 21.34
C GLN A 119 -16.23 -4.18 21.05
N ASP A 120 -16.25 -5.16 21.94
CA ASP A 120 -17.18 -6.28 21.81
C ASP A 120 -18.59 -5.87 22.25
N PRO A 121 -19.58 -5.80 21.35
CA PRO A 121 -20.93 -5.39 21.69
C PRO A 121 -21.64 -6.39 22.60
N LYS A 122 -21.20 -7.65 22.66
CA LYS A 122 -21.80 -8.68 23.52
C LYS A 122 -21.31 -8.59 24.96
N THR A 123 -20.01 -8.32 25.15
CA THR A 123 -19.39 -8.30 26.48
C THR A 123 -19.15 -6.89 27.03
N GLY A 124 -19.25 -5.86 26.18
CA GLY A 124 -18.95 -4.46 26.52
C GLY A 124 -17.46 -4.22 26.83
N ARG A 125 -16.59 -5.18 26.51
CA ARG A 125 -15.15 -5.10 26.81
C ARG A 125 -14.36 -4.74 25.56
N ARG A 126 -13.33 -3.91 25.77
CA ARG A 126 -12.33 -3.62 24.75
C ARG A 126 -11.43 -4.84 24.55
N GLN A 127 -11.41 -5.36 23.33
CA GLN A 127 -10.50 -6.43 22.90
C GLN A 127 -9.45 -5.87 21.95
N ILE A 128 -8.33 -6.57 21.78
CA ILE A 128 -7.24 -6.18 20.88
C ILE A 128 -6.97 -7.35 19.94
N ALA A 129 -7.28 -7.18 18.67
CA ALA A 129 -6.85 -8.07 17.61
C ALA A 129 -5.37 -7.82 17.34
N LYS A 130 -4.54 -8.85 17.40
CA LYS A 130 -3.09 -8.75 17.21
C LYS A 130 -2.68 -9.47 15.95
N GLN A 131 -1.83 -8.84 15.15
CA GLN A 131 -1.18 -9.45 14.00
C GLN A 131 0.34 -9.41 14.17
N LYS A 132 1.00 -10.50 13.77
CA LYS A 132 2.46 -10.58 13.81
C LYS A 132 3.03 -9.76 12.65
N ALA A 133 3.98 -8.88 12.95
CA ALA A 133 4.75 -8.18 11.93
C ALA A 133 5.93 -9.02 11.41
N GLY A 134 6.19 -10.21 11.99
CA GLY A 134 7.29 -11.08 11.54
C GLY A 134 8.68 -10.61 12.01
N GLN A 135 8.74 -9.62 12.90
CA GLN A 135 9.98 -9.14 13.51
C GLN A 135 9.94 -9.29 15.04
N SER A 136 11.08 -9.14 15.72
CA SER A 136 11.16 -9.16 17.19
C SER A 136 11.12 -7.72 17.73
N GLY A 137 10.14 -7.40 18.59
CA GLY A 137 9.99 -6.05 19.13
C GLY A 137 8.68 -5.85 19.93
N PRO A 138 8.45 -4.65 20.50
CA PRO A 138 7.25 -4.32 21.25
C PRO A 138 5.98 -4.32 20.37
N VAL A 139 4.81 -4.29 21.00
CA VAL A 139 3.52 -4.23 20.30
C VAL A 139 3.20 -2.79 19.87
N HIS A 140 2.97 -2.56 18.58
CA HIS A 140 2.44 -1.30 18.06
C HIS A 140 0.92 -1.31 18.15
N ASN A 141 0.33 -0.54 19.07
CA ASN A 141 -1.12 -0.43 19.16
C ASN A 141 -1.63 0.75 18.33
N LEU A 142 -2.59 0.49 17.45
CA LEU A 142 -3.36 1.50 16.74
C LEU A 142 -4.14 2.34 17.75
N ILE A 143 -4.10 3.67 17.56
CA ILE A 143 -4.70 4.65 18.47
C ILE A 143 -6.23 4.54 18.44
N HIS A 144 -6.80 4.42 17.24
CA HIS A 144 -8.25 4.42 17.04
C HIS A 144 -8.81 2.99 17.07
N PRO A 145 -9.82 2.72 17.93
CA PRO A 145 -10.50 1.44 17.92
C PRO A 145 -11.36 1.29 16.66
N ARG A 146 -11.56 0.05 16.23
CA ARG A 146 -12.42 -0.34 15.11
C ARG A 146 -13.78 -0.82 15.60
N ALA A 147 -14.77 -0.81 14.71
CA ALA A 147 -16.14 -1.16 15.05
C ALA A 147 -16.31 -2.67 15.25
N THR A 148 -15.55 -3.46 14.50
CA THR A 148 -15.62 -4.94 14.53
C THR A 148 -14.24 -5.58 14.67
N GLU A 149 -14.24 -6.85 15.08
CA GLU A 149 -13.04 -7.67 15.12
C GLU A 149 -12.37 -7.78 13.74
N ALA A 150 -13.16 -8.03 12.68
CA ALA A 150 -12.66 -8.17 11.32
C ALA A 150 -11.98 -6.90 10.80
N GLU A 151 -12.54 -5.71 11.09
CA GLU A 151 -11.87 -4.44 10.77
C GLU A 151 -10.58 -4.23 11.57
N ALA A 152 -10.57 -4.65 12.84
CA ALA A 152 -9.38 -4.56 13.68
C ALA A 152 -8.27 -5.46 13.13
N GLU A 153 -8.57 -6.70 12.77
CA GLU A 153 -7.62 -7.62 12.15
C GLU A 153 -7.08 -7.07 10.83
N ALA A 154 -7.94 -6.60 9.93
CA ALA A 154 -7.54 -6.02 8.66
C ALA A 154 -6.65 -4.79 8.84
N ALA A 155 -6.98 -3.90 9.78
CA ALA A 155 -6.18 -2.71 10.09
C ALA A 155 -4.83 -3.06 10.73
N ALA A 156 -4.79 -4.06 11.60
CA ALA A 156 -3.56 -4.56 12.20
C ALA A 156 -2.65 -5.18 11.14
N GLU A 157 -3.21 -6.00 10.24
CA GLU A 157 -2.48 -6.61 9.13
C GLU A 157 -1.96 -5.55 8.14
N ALA A 158 -2.80 -4.60 7.74
CA ALA A 158 -2.42 -3.50 6.85
C ALA A 158 -1.24 -2.70 7.42
N ARG A 159 -1.29 -2.39 8.73
CA ARG A 159 -0.24 -1.65 9.41
C ARG A 159 1.02 -2.50 9.61
N ALA A 160 0.90 -3.80 9.87
CA ALA A 160 2.04 -4.72 9.93
C ALA A 160 2.76 -4.79 8.58
N ARG A 161 2.02 -4.93 7.48
CA ARG A 161 2.60 -4.90 6.11
C ARG A 161 3.32 -3.59 5.83
N GLU A 162 2.74 -2.46 6.23
CA GLU A 162 3.36 -1.14 6.05
C GLU A 162 4.68 -1.01 6.82
N LEU A 163 4.70 -1.45 8.09
CA LEU A 163 5.93 -1.43 8.89
C LEU A 163 7.01 -2.32 8.28
N ASN A 164 6.65 -3.48 7.75
CA ASN A 164 7.60 -4.37 7.08
C ASN A 164 8.19 -3.73 5.83
N THR A 165 7.38 -3.05 5.01
CA THR A 165 7.88 -2.33 3.83
C THR A 165 8.86 -1.22 4.18
N GLN A 166 8.73 -0.59 5.36
CA GLN A 166 9.61 0.50 5.81
C GLN A 166 10.97 0.03 6.37
N THR A 167 11.27 -1.28 6.36
CA THR A 167 12.53 -1.82 6.89
C THR A 167 13.74 -1.46 6.02
N ALA A 168 13.52 -1.33 4.71
CA ALA A 168 14.53 -0.81 3.79
C ALA A 168 13.85 0.05 2.73
N SER A 169 14.54 1.10 2.33
CA SER A 169 14.06 2.01 1.29
C SER A 169 15.23 2.48 0.46
N GLY A 170 14.96 2.93 -0.75
CA GLY A 170 16.00 3.47 -1.60
C GLY A 170 15.51 3.76 -2.99
N PHE A 171 16.45 3.94 -3.91
CA PHE A 171 16.12 4.19 -5.30
C PHE A 171 17.11 3.54 -6.26
N PHE A 172 16.62 3.23 -7.45
CA PHE A 172 17.40 2.84 -8.62
C PHE A 172 17.16 3.83 -9.75
N VAL A 173 18.22 4.17 -10.50
CA VAL A 173 18.14 5.00 -11.70
C VAL A 173 18.38 4.13 -12.91
N THR A 174 17.43 4.12 -13.84
CA THR A 174 17.47 3.32 -15.08
C THR A 174 17.03 4.14 -16.28
N GLU A 175 17.25 3.61 -17.49
CA GLU A 175 16.68 4.17 -18.71
C GLU A 175 15.14 4.22 -18.63
N PHE A 176 14.57 5.25 -19.24
CA PHE A 176 13.12 5.39 -19.31
C PHE A 176 12.47 4.28 -20.14
N ASP A 177 11.48 3.62 -19.56
CA ASP A 177 10.59 2.69 -20.24
C ASP A 177 9.14 3.06 -19.91
N PRO A 178 8.27 3.28 -20.92
CA PRO A 178 6.86 3.64 -20.70
C PRO A 178 6.02 2.51 -20.09
N THR A 179 6.53 1.28 -20.06
CA THR A 179 5.85 0.13 -19.44
C THR A 179 5.99 0.11 -17.92
N PHE A 180 6.89 0.92 -17.35
CA PHE A 180 7.11 0.97 -15.91
C PHE A 180 5.93 1.63 -15.20
N SER A 181 5.43 0.94 -14.18
CA SER A 181 4.29 1.40 -13.37
C SER A 181 4.63 1.28 -11.90
N ALA A 182 4.28 2.29 -11.11
CA ALA A 182 4.42 2.24 -9.66
C ALA A 182 3.63 1.03 -9.11
N GLY A 183 4.20 0.30 -8.16
CA GLY A 183 3.67 -0.96 -7.65
C GLY A 183 4.16 -2.21 -8.38
N ALA A 184 4.88 -2.07 -9.49
CA ALA A 184 5.57 -3.18 -10.13
C ALA A 184 6.74 -3.69 -9.27
N ILE A 185 7.09 -4.96 -9.42
CA ILE A 185 8.25 -5.57 -8.76
C ILE A 185 9.52 -5.25 -9.55
N VAL A 186 10.51 -4.69 -8.87
CA VAL A 186 11.86 -4.46 -9.36
C VAL A 186 12.75 -5.65 -9.01
N GLU A 187 13.30 -6.31 -10.03
CA GLU A 187 14.31 -7.36 -9.89
C GLU A 187 15.70 -6.72 -9.98
N ALA A 188 16.36 -6.51 -8.83
CA ALA A 188 17.71 -5.96 -8.75
C ALA A 188 18.74 -7.09 -8.82
N SER A 189 19.75 -6.96 -9.68
CA SER A 189 20.82 -7.96 -9.85
C SER A 189 22.21 -7.35 -10.08
N GLY A 190 23.22 -7.93 -9.44
CA GLY A 190 24.62 -7.56 -9.59
C GLY A 190 25.08 -6.39 -8.71
N PHE A 191 24.27 -5.96 -7.73
CA PHE A 191 24.59 -4.93 -6.74
C PHE A 191 25.28 -5.48 -5.49
N GLY A 192 25.12 -6.78 -5.21
CA GLY A 192 25.73 -7.47 -4.08
C GLY A 192 24.71 -8.05 -3.09
N GLU A 193 25.21 -8.89 -2.18
CA GLU A 193 24.40 -9.54 -1.15
C GLU A 193 23.77 -8.48 -0.23
N GLY A 194 22.44 -8.42 -0.19
CA GLY A 194 21.66 -7.44 0.58
C GLY A 194 20.90 -6.40 -0.26
N VAL A 195 21.34 -6.15 -1.50
CA VAL A 195 20.62 -5.27 -2.46
C VAL A 195 19.99 -6.07 -3.59
N ASP A 196 20.61 -7.18 -3.98
CA ASP A 196 20.05 -8.08 -4.98
C ASP A 196 18.79 -8.76 -4.44
N GLY A 197 17.70 -8.71 -5.21
CA GLY A 197 16.40 -9.22 -4.77
C GLY A 197 15.20 -8.59 -5.46
N GLU A 198 14.02 -8.90 -4.94
CA GLU A 198 12.74 -8.34 -5.40
C GLU A 198 12.33 -7.16 -4.51
N TRP A 199 12.13 -6.00 -5.15
CA TRP A 199 11.77 -4.76 -4.48
C TRP A 199 10.46 -4.20 -5.05
N PRO A 200 9.39 -4.06 -4.27
CA PRO A 200 8.22 -3.31 -4.73
C PRO A 200 8.57 -1.84 -5.02
N SER A 201 8.19 -1.35 -6.20
CA SER A 201 8.29 0.08 -6.53
C SER A 201 7.17 0.88 -5.89
N GLU A 202 7.52 2.00 -5.27
CA GLU A 202 6.55 2.92 -4.66
C GLU A 202 6.25 4.09 -5.59
N ARG A 203 7.30 4.70 -6.15
CA ARG A 203 7.21 5.88 -7.00
C ARG A 203 8.17 5.75 -8.16
N ILE A 204 7.75 6.21 -9.33
CA ILE A 204 8.58 6.30 -10.53
C ILE A 204 8.53 7.75 -10.98
N SER A 205 9.70 8.38 -11.08
CA SER A 205 9.86 9.77 -11.50
C SER A 205 10.75 9.83 -12.72
N THR A 206 10.25 10.44 -13.79
CA THR A 206 11.02 10.62 -15.02
C THR A 206 11.39 12.08 -15.17
N SER A 207 12.68 12.37 -15.33
CA SER A 207 13.18 13.72 -15.61
C SER A 207 13.43 13.90 -17.10
N TRP A 208 13.00 15.03 -17.64
CA TRP A 208 13.17 15.39 -19.06
C TRP A 208 14.04 16.64 -19.16
N GLU A 209 15.30 16.46 -19.54
CA GLU A 209 16.25 17.55 -19.71
C GLU A 209 16.77 17.61 -21.16
N LYS A 210 16.90 18.83 -21.68
CA LYS A 210 17.40 19.04 -23.04
C LYS A 210 18.88 18.68 -23.12
N GLY A 211 19.22 17.64 -23.89
CA GLY A 211 20.59 17.19 -24.10
C GLY A 211 21.07 16.10 -23.16
N SER A 212 20.23 15.66 -22.21
CA SER A 212 20.48 14.52 -21.33
C SER A 212 19.66 13.30 -21.77
N PRO A 213 20.14 12.06 -21.54
CA PRO A 213 19.30 10.88 -21.70
C PRO A 213 18.12 10.94 -20.72
N VAL A 214 16.96 10.44 -21.15
CA VAL A 214 15.76 10.38 -20.30
C VAL A 214 15.94 9.23 -19.33
N LEU A 215 16.00 9.55 -18.03
CA LEU A 215 16.19 8.59 -16.96
C LEU A 215 14.93 8.54 -16.07
N SER A 216 14.64 7.34 -15.59
CA SER A 216 13.61 7.08 -14.59
C SER A 216 14.29 6.73 -13.26
N THR A 217 13.94 7.48 -12.23
CA THR A 217 14.26 7.17 -10.84
C THR A 217 13.09 6.39 -10.25
N ILE A 218 13.38 5.16 -9.81
CA ILE A 218 12.41 4.23 -9.22
C ILE A 218 12.72 4.15 -7.74
N ASP A 219 11.84 4.71 -6.92
CA ASP A 219 11.90 4.54 -5.47
C ASP A 219 11.31 3.18 -5.11
N VAL A 220 12.01 2.48 -4.24
CA VAL A 220 11.68 1.13 -3.81
C VAL A 220 11.63 1.01 -2.30
N THR A 221 10.82 0.08 -1.84
CA THR A 221 10.73 -0.30 -0.43
C THR A 221 11.03 -1.78 -0.28
N ALA A 222 11.34 -2.24 0.93
CA ALA A 222 11.46 -3.67 1.21
C ALA A 222 10.16 -4.39 0.82
N LYS A 223 10.28 -5.62 0.35
CA LYS A 223 9.11 -6.49 0.21
C LYS A 223 8.50 -6.67 1.59
N PRO A 224 7.16 -6.55 1.76
CA PRO A 224 6.55 -6.96 3.01
C PRO A 224 6.83 -8.45 3.15
N ASP A 225 7.76 -8.81 4.03
CA ASP A 225 8.11 -10.21 4.24
C ASP A 225 6.82 -10.95 4.53
N LYS A 226 6.52 -11.99 3.75
CA LYS A 226 5.50 -12.95 4.15
C LYS A 226 5.98 -13.45 5.50
N ALA A 227 5.19 -13.25 6.55
CA ALA A 227 5.43 -13.88 7.82
C ALA A 227 5.86 -15.32 7.57
N GLN A 228 7.15 -15.62 7.78
CA GLN A 228 7.60 -17.00 7.77
C GLN A 228 6.92 -17.63 8.98
N GLY A 229 5.89 -18.42 8.69
CA GLY A 229 5.38 -19.39 9.63
C GLY A 229 6.39 -20.54 9.75
N GLY A 230 6.64 -20.97 10.99
CA GLY A 230 7.53 -22.09 11.34
C GLY A 230 8.97 -21.62 11.52
N GLU A 231 9.65 -21.90 12.63
CA GLU A 231 9.58 -23.08 13.51
C GLU A 231 9.38 -22.72 15.00
#